data_AF-A0A0D0A5D6-F1
#
_entry.id   AF-A0A0D0A5D6-F1
#
_cell.length_a   1.000
_cell.length_b   1.000
_cell.length_c   1.000
_cell.angle_alpha   90.00
_cell.angle_beta   90.00
_cell.angle_gamma   90.00
#
_symmetry.space_group_name_H-M   'P 1'
#
loop_
_entity.id
_entity.type
_entity.pdbx_description
1 polymer ?
#
loop_
_entity_poly.entity_id
_entity_poly.type
_entity_poly.pdbx_seq_one_letter_code
_entity_poly.pdbx_strand_id
1 'polypeptide(L)'
;GVFRTKLTQKAANAVWFRNKKDEGIVFAPYFTPLPIPAMALLYTAAGCCIDKWANGERIDIAFSEDEYKETYDKHIANLKKFATLTKEHGILDTIQKDLTNNSR
;
A
#
# COMPACT_ATOMS: atom_id res chain seq x y z
N GLY A 1 8.03 -12.61 -0.39
CA GLY A 1 6.80 -12.38 0.41
C GLY A 1 5.91 -11.36 -0.29
N VAL A 2 4.59 -11.51 -0.19
CA VAL A 2 3.54 -10.74 -0.89
C VAL A 2 3.76 -9.21 -0.88
N PHE A 3 4.43 -8.68 0.15
CA PHE A 3 4.71 -7.26 0.32
C PHE A 3 5.74 -6.67 -0.68
N ARG A 4 6.61 -7.51 -1.25
CA ARG A 4 7.71 -7.09 -2.17
C ARG A 4 7.42 -7.55 -3.60
N THR A 5 6.29 -7.13 -4.16
CA THR A 5 5.96 -7.41 -5.56
C THR A 5 6.14 -6.17 -6.43
N LYS A 6 6.50 -6.36 -7.70
CA LYS A 6 6.65 -5.27 -8.68
C LYS A 6 5.35 -4.46 -8.84
N LEU A 7 4.21 -5.08 -8.55
CA LEU A 7 2.90 -4.44 -8.58
C LEU A 7 2.77 -3.37 -7.49
N THR A 8 3.15 -3.69 -6.25
CA THR A 8 3.15 -2.73 -5.13
C THR A 8 4.01 -1.51 -5.44
N GLN A 9 5.21 -1.71 -5.99
CA GLN A 9 6.09 -0.59 -6.38
C GLN A 9 5.46 0.26 -7.48
N LYS A 10 4.96 -0.36 -8.56
CA LYS A 10 4.33 0.38 -9.67
C LYS A 10 3.11 1.17 -9.21
N ALA A 11 2.29 0.58 -8.34
CA ALA A 11 1.10 1.23 -7.81
C ALA A 11 1.47 2.41 -6.89
N ALA A 12 2.45 2.24 -6.00
CA ALA A 12 2.95 3.33 -5.16
C ALA A 12 3.50 4.49 -6.01
N ASN A 13 4.30 4.19 -7.05
CA ASN A 13 4.85 5.20 -7.96
C ASN A 13 3.73 5.93 -8.72
N ALA A 14 2.70 5.20 -9.16
CA ALA A 14 1.60 5.80 -9.90
C ALA A 14 0.71 6.71 -9.04
N VAL A 15 0.56 6.39 -7.75
CA VAL A 15 -0.36 7.11 -6.84
C VAL A 15 0.34 8.27 -6.13
N TRP A 16 1.56 8.10 -5.63
CA TRP A 16 2.20 9.08 -4.74
C TRP A 16 3.53 9.66 -5.23
N PHE A 17 4.12 9.13 -6.30
CA PHE A 17 5.46 9.53 -6.74
C PHE A 17 5.59 9.72 -8.27
N ARG A 18 4.49 9.97 -8.98
CA ARG A 18 4.49 10.12 -10.44
C ARG A 18 5.10 11.46 -10.86
N ASN A 19 4.81 12.54 -10.13
CA ASN A 19 5.27 13.89 -10.44
C ASN A 19 5.73 14.66 -9.21
N LYS A 20 6.51 15.72 -9.40
CA LYS A 20 7.02 16.60 -8.32
C LYS A 20 5.96 17.25 -7.43
N LYS A 21 4.68 17.17 -7.81
CA LYS A 21 3.53 17.74 -7.09
C LYS A 21 2.75 16.69 -6.29
N ASP A 22 3.08 15.42 -6.44
CA ASP A 22 2.37 14.34 -5.76
C ASP A 22 2.73 14.31 -4.28
N GLU A 23 1.84 13.76 -3.47
CA GLU A 23 1.89 13.84 -2.01
C GLU A 23 3.15 13.18 -1.46
N GLY A 24 3.62 12.09 -2.07
CA GLY A 24 4.84 11.40 -1.66
C GLY A 24 6.11 12.25 -1.87
N ILE A 25 6.08 13.21 -2.79
CA ILE A 25 7.19 14.12 -3.07
C ILE A 25 7.05 15.43 -2.29
N VAL A 26 5.85 16.02 -2.25
CA VAL A 26 5.59 17.27 -1.53
C VAL A 26 5.68 17.08 -0.02
N PHE A 27 5.15 15.98 0.49
CA PHE A 27 5.16 15.61 1.91
C PHE A 27 6.19 14.52 2.20
N ALA A 28 7.34 14.58 1.52
CA ALA A 28 8.42 13.61 1.67
C ALA A 28 8.78 13.24 3.13
N PRO A 29 8.80 14.17 4.12
CA PRO A 29 9.06 13.81 5.53
C PRO A 29 8.03 12.84 6.14
N TYR A 30 6.80 12.82 5.64
CA TYR A 30 5.73 11.93 6.10
C TYR A 30 5.61 10.65 5.27
N PHE A 31 6.18 10.66 4.06
CA PHE A 31 6.16 9.55 3.11
C PHE A 31 7.49 8.78 3.03
N THR A 32 8.51 9.19 3.81
CA THR A 32 9.84 8.57 3.85
C THR A 32 10.21 8.18 5.28
N PRO A 33 10.12 6.89 5.66
CA PRO A 33 9.73 5.74 4.83
C PRO A 33 8.20 5.64 4.65
N LEU A 34 7.74 4.98 3.58
CA LEU A 34 6.31 4.91 3.22
C LEU A 34 5.43 4.48 4.43
N PRO A 35 4.44 5.28 4.84
CA PRO A 35 3.70 5.05 6.07
C PRO A 35 2.79 3.82 5.96
N ILE A 36 2.60 3.12 7.08
CA ILE A 36 1.71 1.95 7.17
C ILE A 36 0.30 2.24 6.63
N PRO A 37 -0.33 3.40 6.94
CA PRO A 37 -1.56 3.83 6.30
C PRO A 37 -1.55 3.80 4.76
N ALA A 38 -0.51 4.33 4.12
CA ALA A 38 -0.41 4.34 2.67
C ALA A 38 -0.24 2.90 2.12
N MET A 39 0.54 2.05 2.80
CA MET A 39 0.66 0.64 2.42
C MET A 39 -0.68 -0.10 2.52
N ALA A 40 -1.41 0.09 3.62
CA ALA A 40 -2.72 -0.53 3.80
C ALA A 40 -3.71 -0.07 2.72
N LEU A 41 -3.71 1.22 2.39
CA LEU A 41 -4.57 1.77 1.34
C LEU A 41 -4.25 1.13 -0.03
N LEU A 42 -2.97 0.98 -0.34
CA LEU A 42 -2.52 0.34 -1.57
C LEU A 42 -2.97 -1.13 -1.66
N TYR A 43 -2.87 -1.89 -0.57
CA TYR A 43 -3.33 -3.28 -0.54
C TYR A 43 -4.85 -3.39 -0.61
N THR A 44 -5.56 -2.46 0.02
CA THR A 44 -7.03 -2.40 -0.04
C THR A 44 -7.50 -2.12 -1.46
N ALA A 45 -6.87 -1.15 -2.15
CA ALA A 45 -7.16 -0.84 -3.54
C ALA A 45 -6.82 -2.02 -4.48
N ALA A 46 -5.72 -2.73 -4.22
CA ALA A 46 -5.37 -3.95 -4.96
C ALA A 46 -6.41 -5.06 -4.73
N GLY A 47 -6.90 -5.23 -3.50
CA GLY A 47 -8.00 -6.14 -3.18
C GLY A 47 -9.28 -5.78 -3.94
N CYS A 48 -9.67 -4.51 -3.95
CA CYS A 48 -10.82 -4.04 -4.72
C CYS A 48 -10.68 -4.36 -6.21
N CYS A 49 -9.51 -4.15 -6.80
CA CYS A 49 -9.26 -4.52 -8.20
C CYS A 49 -9.40 -6.03 -8.45
N ILE A 50 -9.07 -6.88 -7.47
CA ILE A 50 -9.25 -8.34 -7.58
C ILE A 50 -10.73 -8.70 -7.45
N ASP A 51 -11.46 -8.08 -6.51
CA ASP A 51 -12.89 -8.32 -6.29
C ASP A 51 -13.72 -8.00 -7.55
N LYS A 52 -13.30 -6.99 -8.32
CA LYS A 52 -13.93 -6.65 -9.61
C LYS A 52 -13.95 -7.81 -10.61
N TRP A 53 -13.09 -8.82 -10.45
CA TRP A 53 -13.00 -9.98 -11.33
C TRP A 53 -13.40 -11.28 -10.64
N ALA A 54 -13.94 -11.24 -9.42
CA ALA A 54 -14.16 -12.42 -8.59
C ALA A 54 -15.12 -13.45 -9.22
N ASN A 55 -16.09 -13.01 -10.03
CA ASN A 55 -17.05 -13.86 -10.73
C ASN A 55 -16.61 -14.24 -12.16
N GLY A 56 -15.38 -13.90 -12.57
CA GLY A 56 -14.88 -14.12 -13.92
C GLY A 56 -15.32 -13.06 -14.94
N GLU A 57 -16.19 -12.13 -14.57
CA GLU A 57 -16.58 -10.96 -15.36
C GLU A 57 -16.17 -9.69 -14.62
N ARG A 58 -15.93 -8.59 -15.36
CA ARG A 58 -15.58 -7.33 -14.71
C ARG A 58 -16.84 -6.64 -14.19
N ILE A 59 -17.06 -6.69 -12.88
CA ILE A 59 -18.10 -5.91 -12.20
C ILE A 59 -17.54 -4.55 -11.77
N ASP A 60 -18.37 -3.50 -11.91
CA ASP A 60 -17.95 -2.16 -11.53
C ASP A 60 -18.20 -1.92 -10.04
N ILE A 61 -17.21 -2.33 -9.23
CA ILE A 61 -17.19 -2.02 -7.80
C ILE A 61 -16.53 -0.65 -7.60
N ALA A 62 -17.20 0.26 -6.92
CA ALA A 62 -16.59 1.53 -6.53
C ALA A 62 -15.55 1.28 -5.43
N PHE A 63 -14.39 1.94 -5.51
CA PHE A 63 -13.49 1.97 -4.36
C PHE A 63 -14.00 3.03 -3.39
N SER A 64 -14.84 2.61 -2.44
CA SER A 64 -15.49 3.48 -1.46
C SER A 64 -15.00 3.19 -0.04
N GLU A 65 -15.06 4.21 0.84
CA GLU A 65 -14.74 4.00 2.26
C GLU A 65 -15.74 3.00 2.88
N ASP A 66 -17.04 3.17 2.63
CA ASP A 66 -18.10 2.35 3.24
C ASP A 66 -17.90 0.85 3.00
N GLU A 67 -17.48 0.45 1.79
CA GLU A 67 -17.30 -0.96 1.44
C GLU A 67 -15.96 -1.54 1.91
N TYR A 68 -14.89 -0.72 1.91
CA TYR A 68 -13.52 -1.21 2.10
C TYR A 68 -12.88 -0.80 3.42
N LYS A 69 -13.58 -0.03 4.28
CA LYS A 69 -13.06 0.39 5.60
C LYS A 69 -12.62 -0.79 6.46
N GLU A 70 -13.45 -1.82 6.56
CA GLU A 70 -13.12 -2.99 7.39
C GLU A 70 -11.88 -3.72 6.85
N THR A 71 -11.75 -3.84 5.52
CA THR A 71 -10.59 -4.44 4.87
C THR A 71 -9.33 -3.60 5.10
N TYR A 72 -9.45 -2.27 4.99
CA TYR A 72 -8.37 -1.33 5.29
C TYR A 72 -7.91 -1.45 6.74
N ASP A 73 -8.82 -1.44 7.71
CA ASP A 73 -8.50 -1.56 9.13
C ASP A 73 -7.84 -2.91 9.47
N LYS A 74 -8.31 -4.00 8.83
CA LYS A 74 -7.66 -5.31 8.91
C LYS A 74 -6.23 -5.27 8.37
N HIS A 75 -5.99 -4.60 7.23
CA HIS A 75 -4.64 -4.43 6.70
C HIS A 75 -3.74 -3.62 7.64
N ILE A 76 -4.26 -2.55 8.25
CA ILE A 76 -3.54 -1.78 9.27
C ILE A 76 -3.15 -2.65 10.46
N ALA A 77 -4.10 -3.42 11.01
CA ALA A 77 -3.85 -4.30 12.15
C ALA A 77 -2.79 -5.37 11.81
N ASN A 78 -2.89 -5.96 10.63
CA ASN A 78 -1.94 -6.96 10.14
C ASN A 78 -0.54 -6.37 9.92
N LEU A 79 -0.44 -5.18 9.31
CA LEU A 79 0.85 -4.50 9.10
C LEU A 79 1.49 -4.08 10.43
N LYS A 80 0.71 -3.60 11.39
CA LYS A 80 1.20 -3.29 12.75
C LYS A 80 1.69 -4.56 13.47
N LYS A 81 0.92 -5.65 13.41
CA LYS A 81 1.31 -6.95 13.98
C LYS A 81 2.59 -7.47 13.33
N PHE A 82 2.70 -7.37 12.01
CA PHE A 82 3.90 -7.74 11.27
C PHE A 82 5.10 -6.87 11.67
N ALA A 83 4.91 -5.56 11.84
CA ALA A 83 5.93 -4.65 12.34
C ALA A 83 6.45 -5.10 13.71
N THR A 84 5.56 -5.45 14.63
CA THR A 84 5.90 -5.95 15.97
C THR A 84 6.67 -7.27 15.90
N LEU A 85 6.19 -8.22 15.10
CA LEU A 85 6.80 -9.56 14.97
C LEU A 85 8.15 -9.55 14.27
N THR A 86 8.36 -8.61 13.34
CA THR A 86 9.60 -8.51 12.56
C THR A 86 10.54 -7.42 13.06
N LYS A 87 10.24 -6.82 14.22
CA LYS A 87 10.99 -5.72 14.81
C LYS A 87 12.47 -6.07 14.99
N GLU A 88 12.78 -7.28 15.46
CA GLU A 88 14.16 -7.75 15.64
C GLU A 88 14.92 -7.91 14.32
N HIS A 89 14.21 -8.09 13.21
CA HIS A 89 14.79 -8.30 11.89
C HIS A 89 14.70 -7.06 10.97
N GLY A 90 14.04 -5.98 11.39
CA GLY A 90 13.90 -4.73 10.61
C GLY A 90 13.27 -4.93 9.22
N ILE A 91 12.47 -5.99 9.04
CA ILE A 91 11.98 -6.39 7.70
C ILE A 91 11.01 -5.36 7.15
N LEU A 92 10.08 -4.87 7.99
CA LEU A 92 9.13 -3.85 7.56
C LEU A 92 9.84 -2.53 7.21
N ASP A 93 10.83 -2.10 8.02
CA ASP A 93 11.62 -0.89 7.71
C ASP A 93 12.35 -1.02 6.39
N THR A 94 12.87 -2.21 6.08
CA THR A 94 13.53 -2.50 4.80
C THR A 94 12.53 -2.40 3.65
N ILE A 95 11.32 -2.94 3.80
CA ILE A 95 10.28 -2.87 2.78
C ILE A 95 9.83 -1.42 2.55
N GLN A 96 9.60 -0.64 3.61
CA GLN A 96 9.17 0.75 3.48
C GLN A 96 10.28 1.62 2.84
N LYS A 97 11.55 1.37 3.18
CA LYS A 97 12.70 2.03 2.54
C LYS A 97 12.86 1.62 1.07
N ASP A 98 12.76 0.34 0.75
CA ASP A 98 12.83 -0.17 -0.63
C ASP A 98 11.74 0.46 -1.51
N LEU A 99 10.51 0.52 -1.00
CA LEU A 99 9.39 1.14 -1.72
C LEU A 99 9.65 2.62 -1.97
N THR A 100 10.18 3.35 -1.00
CA THR A 100 10.44 4.78 -1.16
C THR A 100 11.65 5.06 -2.08
N ASN A 101 12.72 4.27 -1.96
CA ASN A 101 13.95 4.45 -2.73
C ASN A 101 13.79 4.07 -4.21
N ASN A 102 12.97 3.07 -4.52
CA ASN A 102 12.67 2.67 -5.91
C ASN A 102 11.49 3.45 -6.52
N SER A 103 10.97 4.46 -5.80
CA SER A 103 9.94 5.38 -6.30
C SER A 103 10.50 6.59 -7.06
N ARG A 104 11.83 6.66 -7.24
CA ARG A 104 12.54 7.75 -7.94
C ARG A 104 12.95 7.35 -9.34
#